data_AF-A0A2U2C6M1-F1
#
_entry.id   AF-A0A2U2C6M1-F1
#
_cell.length_a   1.000
_cell.length_b   1.000
_cell.length_c   1.000
_cell.angle_alpha   90.00
_cell.angle_beta   90.00
_cell.angle_gamma   90.00
#
_symmetry.space_group_name_H-M   'P 1'
#
loop_
_entity.id
_entity.type
_entity.pdbx_description
1 polymer ?
#
loop_
_entity_poly.entity_id
_entity_poly.type
_entity_poly.pdbx_seq_one_letter_code
_entity_poly.pdbx_strand_id
1 'polypeptide(L)'
;MTQRVYAVTGVASGIGAELARILKEQGHRVIGFDIHRTQANLDHFIALDLNDPGSIAAAAAQLDEPLDGLCNNAGLPPRAGLEETILQVNFLGTRAFTRALLDRLRPGGSVVNMASRAGQQWRENTAQVKRLAALNAGDDLRAFIARENIDATRCYNLTKEAIILWTIAETEALLGRDLRMNTLSPGGVSTGIFGDFQRAFGEAVDRNVQRAGRAGKPEEIAQIAAFVLSPESNWLKGADIAIDGGMGAFNLADALDLHDIR
;
A
#
# COMPACT_ATOMS: atom_id res chain seq x y z
N MET A 1 -11.80 -12.81 21.84
CA MET A 1 -11.20 -11.57 21.31
C MET A 1 -12.32 -10.56 21.09
N THR A 2 -12.08 -9.26 21.33
CA THR A 2 -13.04 -8.21 21.01
C THR A 2 -13.16 -8.09 19.49
N GLN A 3 -14.38 -8.10 18.96
CA GLN A 3 -14.64 -7.87 17.54
C GLN A 3 -14.28 -6.43 17.16
N ARG A 4 -13.63 -6.25 16.00
CA ARG A 4 -13.15 -4.98 15.44
C ARG A 4 -13.68 -4.79 14.03
N VAL A 5 -13.66 -3.55 13.54
CA VAL A 5 -14.13 -3.18 12.20
C VAL A 5 -12.96 -2.66 11.38
N TYR A 6 -12.67 -3.33 10.26
CA TYR A 6 -11.59 -2.95 9.37
C TYR A 6 -12.09 -2.57 7.99
N ALA A 7 -11.58 -1.47 7.45
CA ALA A 7 -11.73 -1.12 6.05
C ALA A 7 -10.55 -1.66 5.24
N VAL A 8 -10.81 -2.29 4.09
CA VAL A 8 -9.75 -2.82 3.21
C VAL A 8 -10.06 -2.43 1.76
N THR A 9 -9.10 -1.81 1.08
CA THR A 9 -9.20 -1.52 -0.36
C THR A 9 -8.54 -2.61 -1.21
N GLY A 10 -9.05 -2.87 -2.41
CA GLY A 10 -8.51 -3.90 -3.31
C GLY A 10 -8.91 -5.32 -2.89
N VAL A 11 -10.14 -5.51 -2.39
CA VAL A 11 -10.64 -6.79 -1.87
C VAL A 11 -11.08 -7.79 -2.95
N ALA A 12 -11.09 -7.39 -4.22
CA ALA A 12 -11.49 -8.30 -5.29
C ALA A 12 -10.43 -9.34 -5.64
N SER A 13 -9.15 -9.14 -5.26
CA SER A 13 -8.09 -10.10 -5.56
C SER A 13 -6.84 -9.94 -4.68
N GLY A 14 -5.91 -10.88 -4.79
CA GLY A 14 -4.56 -10.77 -4.25
C GLY A 14 -4.51 -10.57 -2.74
N ILE A 15 -3.65 -9.65 -2.29
CA ILE A 15 -3.36 -9.42 -0.87
C ILE A 15 -4.60 -8.90 -0.12
N GLY A 16 -5.38 -8.00 -0.73
CA GLY A 16 -6.58 -7.44 -0.11
C GLY A 16 -7.68 -8.49 0.11
N ALA A 17 -7.87 -9.40 -0.84
CA ALA A 17 -8.81 -10.51 -0.69
C ALA A 17 -8.38 -11.47 0.44
N GLU A 18 -7.10 -11.82 0.51
CA GLU A 18 -6.58 -12.66 1.61
C GLU A 18 -6.66 -11.96 2.96
N LEU A 19 -6.39 -10.65 3.03
CA LEU A 19 -6.53 -9.88 4.25
C LEU A 19 -7.98 -9.85 4.74
N ALA A 20 -8.93 -9.61 3.85
CA ALA A 20 -10.35 -9.66 4.18
C ALA A 20 -10.73 -11.04 4.74
N ARG A 21 -10.30 -12.14 4.09
CA ARG A 21 -10.53 -13.51 4.57
C ARG A 21 -9.96 -13.73 5.97
N ILE A 22 -8.70 -13.39 6.20
CA ILE A 22 -8.02 -13.57 7.49
C ILE A 22 -8.73 -12.79 8.60
N LEU A 23 -9.08 -11.53 8.35
CA LEU A 23 -9.80 -10.71 9.33
C LEU A 23 -11.17 -11.29 9.69
N LYS A 24 -11.91 -11.82 8.70
CA LYS A 24 -13.18 -12.53 8.95
C LYS A 24 -12.99 -13.80 9.77
N GLU A 25 -11.97 -14.59 9.47
CA GLU A 25 -11.64 -15.82 10.23
C GLU A 25 -11.26 -15.51 11.69
N GLN A 26 -10.65 -14.35 11.94
CA GLN A 26 -10.38 -13.84 13.29
C GLN A 26 -11.63 -13.31 14.01
N GLY A 27 -12.82 -13.37 13.38
CA GLY A 27 -14.09 -12.94 13.95
C GLY A 27 -14.33 -11.43 13.87
N HIS A 28 -13.56 -10.71 13.05
CA HIS A 28 -13.71 -9.28 12.83
C HIS A 28 -14.74 -8.96 11.73
N ARG A 29 -15.15 -7.71 11.70
CA ARG A 29 -15.99 -7.14 10.64
C ARG A 29 -15.11 -6.49 9.59
N VAL A 30 -15.42 -6.68 8.32
CA VAL A 30 -14.66 -6.18 7.18
C VAL A 30 -15.57 -5.43 6.23
N ILE A 31 -15.24 -4.16 6.01
CA ILE A 31 -15.81 -3.31 4.97
C ILE A 31 -14.82 -3.28 3.80
N GLY A 32 -15.20 -3.90 2.70
CA GLY A 32 -14.36 -4.04 1.52
C GLY A 32 -14.64 -2.98 0.47
N PHE A 33 -13.59 -2.45 -0.12
CA PHE A 33 -13.65 -1.45 -1.19
C PHE A 33 -12.93 -1.94 -2.44
N ASP A 34 -13.57 -1.85 -3.60
CA ASP A 34 -12.94 -2.20 -4.88
C ASP A 34 -13.74 -1.59 -6.05
N ILE A 35 -13.11 -1.47 -7.24
CA ILE A 35 -13.84 -1.15 -8.47
C ILE A 35 -14.61 -2.36 -9.00
N HIS A 36 -14.14 -3.57 -8.68
CA HIS A 36 -14.74 -4.82 -9.12
C HIS A 36 -15.53 -5.46 -7.98
N ARG A 37 -16.76 -5.90 -8.29
CA ARG A 37 -17.54 -6.70 -7.34
C ARG A 37 -16.79 -7.98 -6.97
N THR A 38 -16.90 -8.40 -5.72
CA THR A 38 -16.29 -9.63 -5.20
C THR A 38 -17.34 -10.50 -4.52
N GLN A 39 -17.08 -11.80 -4.49
CA GLN A 39 -17.83 -12.78 -3.70
C GLN A 39 -17.16 -13.08 -2.36
N ALA A 40 -16.08 -12.35 -2.02
CA ALA A 40 -15.44 -12.47 -0.72
C ALA A 40 -16.45 -12.28 0.41
N ASN A 41 -16.27 -13.04 1.49
CA ASN A 41 -17.06 -12.86 2.70
C ASN A 41 -16.73 -11.49 3.33
N LEU A 42 -17.65 -10.54 3.22
CA LEU A 42 -17.53 -9.18 3.72
C LEU A 42 -18.82 -8.81 4.43
N ASP A 43 -18.74 -7.96 5.45
CA ASP A 43 -19.94 -7.42 6.10
C ASP A 43 -20.58 -6.34 5.22
N HIS A 44 -19.76 -5.59 4.49
CA HIS A 44 -20.23 -4.61 3.51
C HIS A 44 -19.20 -4.49 2.37
N PHE A 45 -19.68 -4.42 1.13
CA PHE A 45 -18.89 -4.05 -0.04
C PHE A 45 -19.32 -2.67 -0.53
N ILE A 46 -18.35 -1.78 -0.74
CA ILE A 46 -18.55 -0.43 -1.28
C ILE A 46 -17.72 -0.29 -2.55
N ALA A 47 -18.35 0.14 -3.66
CA ALA A 47 -17.61 0.41 -4.88
C ALA A 47 -16.73 1.66 -4.70
N LEU A 48 -15.45 1.57 -5.07
CA LEU A 48 -14.48 2.65 -4.92
C LEU A 48 -13.53 2.70 -6.11
N ASP A 49 -13.62 3.77 -6.89
CA ASP A 49 -12.62 4.14 -7.89
C ASP A 49 -11.71 5.25 -7.34
N LEU A 50 -10.46 4.91 -7.03
CA LEU A 50 -9.45 5.85 -6.54
C LEU A 50 -8.98 6.86 -7.63
N ASN A 51 -9.39 6.65 -8.87
CA ASN A 51 -9.15 7.60 -9.96
C ASN A 51 -10.21 8.71 -10.03
N ASP A 52 -11.34 8.56 -9.34
CA ASP A 52 -12.46 9.51 -9.36
C ASP A 52 -12.70 10.15 -7.97
N PRO A 53 -12.44 11.46 -7.80
CA PRO A 53 -12.76 12.18 -6.56
C PRO A 53 -14.22 12.05 -6.11
N GLY A 54 -15.16 11.96 -7.05
CA GLY A 54 -16.58 11.76 -6.75
C GLY A 54 -16.84 10.38 -6.13
N SER A 55 -16.27 9.33 -6.73
CA SER A 55 -16.30 7.98 -6.17
C SER A 55 -15.68 7.90 -4.77
N ILE A 56 -14.51 8.54 -4.56
CA ILE A 56 -13.85 8.61 -3.24
C ILE A 56 -14.78 9.22 -2.18
N ALA A 57 -15.38 10.37 -2.48
CA ALA A 57 -16.29 11.05 -1.55
C ALA A 57 -17.55 10.22 -1.25
N ALA A 58 -18.16 9.62 -2.29
CA ALA A 58 -19.35 8.78 -2.15
C ALA A 58 -19.07 7.50 -1.37
N ALA A 59 -17.90 6.87 -1.55
CA ALA A 59 -17.50 5.68 -0.82
C ALA A 59 -17.24 5.99 0.66
N ALA A 60 -16.55 7.10 0.97
CA ALA A 60 -16.29 7.52 2.34
C ALA A 60 -17.59 7.87 3.10
N ALA A 61 -18.58 8.44 2.42
CA ALA A 61 -19.88 8.78 3.00
C ALA A 61 -20.73 7.55 3.36
N GLN A 62 -20.47 6.39 2.76
CA GLN A 62 -21.21 5.15 3.02
C GLN A 62 -20.79 4.44 4.31
N LEU A 63 -19.71 4.87 4.96
CA LEU A 63 -19.40 4.37 6.31
C LEU A 63 -20.39 4.92 7.32
N ASP A 64 -21.06 4.03 8.02
CA ASP A 64 -22.04 4.32 9.08
C ASP A 64 -21.52 3.97 10.48
N GLU A 65 -20.36 3.34 10.59
CA GLU A 65 -19.73 2.95 11.84
C GLU A 65 -18.25 3.36 11.93
N PRO A 66 -17.70 3.55 13.15
CA PRO A 66 -16.28 3.85 13.33
C PRO A 66 -15.39 2.62 13.11
N LEU A 67 -14.21 2.85 12.56
CA LEU A 67 -13.22 1.83 12.19
C LEU A 67 -12.16 1.65 13.28
N ASP A 68 -11.70 0.41 13.48
CA ASP A 68 -10.49 0.10 14.25
C ASP A 68 -9.23 0.08 13.36
N GLY A 69 -9.40 -0.02 12.04
CA GLY A 69 -8.29 0.17 11.12
C GLY A 69 -8.66 0.26 9.64
N LEU A 70 -7.70 0.71 8.85
CA LEU A 70 -7.78 0.88 7.40
C LEU A 70 -6.55 0.27 6.73
N CYS A 71 -6.74 -0.62 5.76
CA CYS A 71 -5.69 -1.09 4.87
C CYS A 71 -5.89 -0.53 3.47
N ASN A 72 -5.01 0.38 3.07
CA ASN A 72 -4.89 0.86 1.71
C ASN A 72 -4.05 -0.13 0.89
N ASN A 73 -4.72 -1.11 0.28
CA ASN A 73 -4.08 -2.15 -0.52
C ASN A 73 -4.31 -1.99 -2.04
N ALA A 74 -5.40 -1.37 -2.47
CA ALA A 74 -5.65 -1.10 -3.88
C ALA A 74 -4.49 -0.33 -4.54
N GLY A 75 -4.13 -0.72 -5.76
CA GLY A 75 -3.09 -0.07 -6.54
C GLY A 75 -2.92 -0.69 -7.92
N LEU A 76 -2.31 0.07 -8.82
CA LEU A 76 -1.99 -0.32 -10.18
C LEU A 76 -0.51 -0.68 -10.33
N PRO A 77 -0.18 -1.68 -11.17
CA PRO A 77 1.19 -2.05 -11.49
C PRO A 77 1.84 -1.05 -12.47
N PRO A 78 3.17 -1.11 -12.67
CA PRO A 78 3.90 -0.27 -13.63
C PRO A 78 3.61 -0.68 -15.09
N ARG A 79 2.41 -0.38 -15.59
CA ARG A 79 2.00 -0.68 -16.96
C ARG A 79 2.07 0.58 -17.84
N ALA A 80 2.75 0.47 -18.97
CA ALA A 80 2.85 1.56 -19.96
C ALA A 80 1.45 2.03 -20.39
N GLY A 81 1.28 3.35 -20.52
CA GLY A 81 0.01 3.99 -20.85
C GLY A 81 -0.91 4.22 -19.66
N LEU A 82 -0.51 3.83 -18.44
CA LEU A 82 -1.23 4.12 -17.19
C LEU A 82 -0.50 5.13 -16.30
N GLU A 83 0.45 5.91 -16.82
CA GLU A 83 1.32 6.79 -16.03
C GLU A 83 0.52 7.73 -15.11
N GLU A 84 -0.45 8.46 -15.67
CA GLU A 84 -1.32 9.36 -14.92
C GLU A 84 -2.16 8.60 -13.88
N THR A 85 -2.77 7.48 -14.28
CA THR A 85 -3.61 6.66 -13.41
C THR A 85 -2.80 6.01 -12.28
N ILE A 86 -1.53 5.66 -12.51
CA ILE A 86 -0.63 5.15 -11.47
C ILE A 86 -0.38 6.23 -10.42
N LEU A 87 -0.01 7.46 -10.82
CA LEU A 87 0.19 8.58 -9.90
C LEU A 87 -1.09 8.90 -9.11
N GLN A 88 -2.22 8.90 -9.82
CA GLN A 88 -3.52 9.18 -9.23
C GLN A 88 -3.93 8.08 -8.24
N VAL A 89 -4.07 6.83 -8.68
CA VAL A 89 -4.59 5.73 -7.85
C VAL A 89 -3.65 5.41 -6.70
N ASN A 90 -2.35 5.20 -6.96
CA ASN A 90 -1.44 4.66 -5.95
C ASN A 90 -1.04 5.67 -4.87
N PHE A 91 -1.26 6.97 -5.10
CA PHE A 91 -0.86 7.99 -4.16
C PHE A 91 -1.93 9.07 -3.94
N LEU A 92 -2.33 9.84 -4.95
CA LEU A 92 -3.23 10.98 -4.72
C LEU A 92 -4.62 10.55 -4.23
N GLY A 93 -5.23 9.59 -4.92
CA GLY A 93 -6.50 8.96 -4.58
C GLY A 93 -6.45 8.21 -3.26
N THR A 94 -5.43 7.36 -3.05
CA THR A 94 -5.21 6.68 -1.76
C THR A 94 -5.11 7.67 -0.60
N ARG A 95 -4.33 8.73 -0.75
CA ARG A 95 -4.16 9.78 0.26
C ARG A 95 -5.47 10.51 0.52
N ALA A 96 -6.22 10.88 -0.53
CA ALA A 96 -7.51 11.54 -0.41
C ALA A 96 -8.53 10.65 0.32
N PHE A 97 -8.64 9.38 -0.06
CA PHE A 97 -9.51 8.41 0.60
C PHE A 97 -9.12 8.21 2.06
N THR A 98 -7.84 8.04 2.35
CA THR A 98 -7.36 7.88 3.74
C THR A 98 -7.73 9.09 4.59
N ARG A 99 -7.47 10.31 4.10
CA ARG A 99 -7.81 11.56 4.80
C ARG A 99 -9.31 11.67 5.08
N ALA A 100 -10.15 11.26 4.13
CA ALA A 100 -11.60 11.23 4.31
C ALA A 100 -12.06 10.24 5.41
N LEU A 101 -11.24 9.23 5.73
CA LEU A 101 -11.53 8.22 6.72
C LEU A 101 -10.84 8.42 8.07
N LEU A 102 -9.88 9.34 8.19
CA LEU A 102 -9.12 9.52 9.45
C LEU A 102 -10.03 9.84 10.64
N ASP A 103 -11.07 10.65 10.44
CA ASP A 103 -12.03 11.01 11.50
C ASP A 103 -13.03 9.89 11.82
N ARG A 104 -13.01 8.80 11.05
CA ARG A 104 -13.80 7.59 11.33
C ARG A 104 -13.00 6.56 12.13
N LEU A 105 -11.69 6.72 12.29
CA LEU A 105 -10.87 5.81 13.09
C LEU A 105 -11.06 6.09 14.58
N ARG A 106 -11.23 5.02 15.36
CA ARG A 106 -11.27 5.06 16.82
C ARG A 106 -9.88 5.36 17.39
N PRO A 107 -9.78 5.92 18.61
CA PRO A 107 -8.53 5.91 19.37
C PRO A 107 -7.95 4.49 19.46
N GLY A 108 -6.65 4.37 19.27
CA GLY A 108 -5.92 3.12 19.07
C GLY A 108 -5.97 2.56 17.64
N GLY A 109 -6.61 3.26 16.70
CA GLY A 109 -6.82 2.81 15.33
C GLY A 109 -5.53 2.75 14.49
N SER A 110 -5.50 1.82 13.53
CA SER A 110 -4.32 1.56 12.69
C SER A 110 -4.59 1.80 11.20
N VAL A 111 -3.70 2.53 10.53
CA VAL A 111 -3.65 2.63 9.08
C VAL A 111 -2.45 1.86 8.54
N VAL A 112 -2.69 1.00 7.56
CA VAL A 112 -1.67 0.27 6.83
C VAL A 112 -1.72 0.66 5.37
N ASN A 113 -0.58 1.10 4.82
CA ASN A 113 -0.45 1.41 3.40
C ASN A 113 0.40 0.34 2.70
N MET A 114 -0.08 -0.21 1.58
CA MET A 114 0.73 -1.07 0.72
C MET A 114 1.70 -0.22 -0.10
N ALA A 115 2.95 -0.16 0.36
CA ALA A 115 4.07 0.33 -0.42
C ALA A 115 4.57 -0.76 -1.38
N SER A 116 5.88 -0.91 -1.52
CA SER A 116 6.54 -1.93 -2.34
C SER A 116 8.05 -1.83 -2.13
N ARG A 117 8.78 -2.93 -2.30
CA ARG A 117 10.24 -2.88 -2.47
C ARG A 117 10.68 -1.89 -3.57
N ALA A 118 9.84 -1.66 -4.57
CA ALA A 118 10.10 -0.65 -5.61
C ALA A 118 10.23 0.79 -5.06
N GLY A 119 9.75 1.05 -3.83
CA GLY A 119 9.90 2.31 -3.13
C GLY A 119 11.16 2.45 -2.26
N GLN A 120 12.07 1.48 -2.27
CA GLN A 120 13.23 1.44 -1.36
C GLN A 120 14.22 2.60 -1.52
N GLN A 121 14.21 3.30 -2.66
CA GLN A 121 15.10 4.43 -2.98
C GLN A 121 14.53 5.80 -2.55
N TRP A 122 13.62 5.81 -1.58
CA TRP A 122 12.98 7.05 -1.13
C TRP A 122 13.98 8.06 -0.54
N ARG A 123 15.12 7.60 0.02
CA ARG A 123 16.16 8.46 0.62
C ARG A 123 16.85 9.32 -0.44
N GLU A 124 17.09 8.73 -1.59
CA GLU A 124 17.73 9.36 -2.75
C GLU A 124 16.73 10.26 -3.50
N ASN A 125 15.44 9.89 -3.49
CA ASN A 125 14.41 10.53 -4.32
C ASN A 125 13.53 11.54 -3.59
N THR A 126 13.90 11.97 -2.36
CA THR A 126 13.07 12.84 -1.50
C THR A 126 12.58 14.12 -2.20
N ALA A 127 13.42 14.76 -3.03
CA ALA A 127 13.05 15.98 -3.74
C ALA A 127 11.92 15.75 -4.75
N GLN A 128 11.96 14.66 -5.51
CA GLN A 128 10.92 14.30 -6.48
C GLN A 128 9.64 13.87 -5.76
N VAL A 129 9.76 13.10 -4.67
CA VAL A 129 8.63 12.72 -3.83
C VAL A 129 7.92 13.96 -3.27
N LYS A 130 8.66 14.96 -2.78
CA LYS A 130 8.06 16.21 -2.27
C LYS A 130 7.29 16.96 -3.37
N ARG A 131 7.77 16.95 -4.62
CA ARG A 131 7.05 17.56 -5.74
C ARG A 131 5.76 16.81 -6.08
N LEU A 132 5.76 15.47 -6.05
CA LEU A 132 4.53 14.67 -6.20
C LEU A 132 3.57 14.92 -5.03
N ALA A 133 4.09 14.96 -3.79
CA ALA A 133 3.31 15.19 -2.58
C ALA A 133 2.65 16.57 -2.53
N ALA A 134 3.21 17.57 -3.22
CA ALA A 134 2.62 18.90 -3.34
C ALA A 134 1.42 18.96 -4.28
N LEU A 135 1.21 17.95 -5.14
CA LEU A 135 0.05 17.90 -6.03
C LEU A 135 -1.25 17.62 -5.26
N ASN A 136 -2.35 18.12 -5.80
CA ASN A 136 -3.71 17.95 -5.31
C ASN A 136 -4.61 17.34 -6.41
N ALA A 137 -5.84 16.99 -6.04
CA ALA A 137 -6.84 16.53 -7.00
C ALA A 137 -7.11 17.63 -8.04
N GLY A 138 -7.06 17.26 -9.32
CA GLY A 138 -7.28 18.17 -10.45
C GLY A 138 -6.01 18.85 -10.99
N ASP A 139 -4.85 18.67 -10.35
CA ASP A 139 -3.58 19.11 -10.94
C ASP A 139 -3.24 18.32 -12.20
N ASP A 140 -2.53 18.96 -13.13
CA ASP A 140 -2.17 18.37 -14.42
C ASP A 140 -1.04 17.34 -14.26
N LEU A 141 -1.44 16.07 -14.10
CA LEU A 141 -0.52 14.93 -13.98
C LEU A 141 0.29 14.72 -15.25
N ARG A 142 -0.28 14.99 -16.42
CA ARG A 142 0.43 14.88 -17.70
C ARG A 142 1.58 15.88 -17.77
N ALA A 143 1.34 17.13 -17.37
CA ALA A 143 2.38 18.15 -17.27
C ALA A 143 3.44 17.79 -16.23
N PHE A 144 3.05 17.21 -15.09
CA PHE A 144 4.00 16.70 -14.10
C PHE A 144 4.89 15.61 -14.68
N ILE A 145 4.31 14.59 -15.31
CA ILE A 145 5.03 13.47 -15.92
C ILE A 145 6.01 13.97 -16.99
N ALA A 146 5.58 14.86 -17.87
CA ALA A 146 6.42 15.45 -18.91
C ALA A 146 7.59 16.25 -18.31
N ARG A 147 7.34 17.05 -17.26
CA ARG A 147 8.38 17.84 -16.60
C ARG A 147 9.39 16.98 -15.85
N GLU A 148 8.93 15.95 -15.16
CA GLU A 148 9.78 15.02 -14.42
C GLU A 148 10.48 14.01 -15.35
N ASN A 149 10.05 13.90 -16.60
CA ASN A 149 10.53 12.95 -17.61
C ASN A 149 10.54 11.50 -17.11
N ILE A 150 9.38 11.04 -16.64
CA ILE A 150 9.20 9.73 -16.01
C ILE A 150 8.27 8.83 -16.84
N ASP A 151 8.56 7.53 -16.86
CA ASP A 151 7.71 6.51 -17.49
C ASP A 151 6.80 5.82 -16.45
N ALA A 152 6.03 4.81 -16.87
CA ALA A 152 5.14 4.07 -15.97
C ALA A 152 5.88 3.37 -14.82
N THR A 153 7.09 2.86 -15.07
CA THR A 153 7.92 2.21 -14.05
C THR A 153 8.35 3.22 -12.98
N ARG A 154 8.84 4.38 -13.40
CA ARG A 154 9.25 5.44 -12.48
C ARG A 154 8.05 6.07 -11.78
N CYS A 155 6.90 6.25 -12.45
CA CYS A 155 5.65 6.65 -11.80
C CYS A 155 5.27 5.69 -10.66
N TYR A 156 5.32 4.39 -10.92
CA TYR A 156 5.04 3.38 -9.90
C TYR A 156 6.02 3.49 -8.73
N ASN A 157 7.33 3.48 -8.99
CA ASN A 157 8.35 3.60 -7.95
C ASN A 157 8.15 4.88 -7.11
N LEU A 158 7.90 6.02 -7.78
CA LEU A 158 7.69 7.30 -7.14
C LEU A 158 6.45 7.30 -6.24
N THR A 159 5.35 6.65 -6.63
CA THR A 159 4.16 6.52 -5.75
C THR A 159 4.44 5.68 -4.52
N LYS A 160 5.26 4.64 -4.64
CA LYS A 160 5.64 3.77 -3.52
C LYS A 160 6.64 4.46 -2.58
N GLU A 161 7.54 5.29 -3.09
CA GLU A 161 8.36 6.18 -2.26
C GLU A 161 7.50 7.25 -1.57
N ALA A 162 6.52 7.81 -2.27
CA ALA A 162 5.66 8.86 -1.76
C ALA A 162 4.75 8.37 -0.62
N ILE A 163 4.18 7.17 -0.73
CA ILE A 163 3.36 6.62 0.35
C ILE A 163 4.20 6.30 1.62
N ILE A 164 5.47 5.90 1.45
CA ILE A 164 6.41 5.70 2.57
C ILE A 164 6.69 7.04 3.26
N LEU A 165 7.15 8.05 2.50
CA LEU A 165 7.48 9.36 3.09
C LEU A 165 6.25 10.08 3.65
N TRP A 166 5.09 9.93 3.04
CA TRP A 166 3.85 10.48 3.57
C TRP A 166 3.49 9.82 4.91
N THR A 167 3.60 8.50 5.02
CA THR A 167 3.38 7.77 6.28
C THR A 167 4.33 8.24 7.38
N ILE A 168 5.62 8.41 7.07
CA ILE A 168 6.61 8.96 8.00
C ILE A 168 6.20 10.38 8.45
N ALA A 169 5.81 11.24 7.51
CA ALA A 169 5.46 12.64 7.79
C ALA A 169 4.19 12.78 8.65
N GLU A 170 3.20 11.89 8.51
CA GLU A 170 1.96 11.93 9.29
C GLU A 170 2.10 11.36 10.71
N THR A 171 3.25 10.75 11.04
CA THR A 171 3.42 9.98 12.28
C THR A 171 3.16 10.82 13.53
N GLU A 172 3.77 12.00 13.65
CA GLU A 172 3.59 12.85 14.83
C GLU A 172 2.14 13.36 14.96
N ALA A 173 1.53 13.78 13.84
CA ALA A 173 0.15 14.26 13.82
C ALA A 173 -0.85 13.17 14.23
N LEU A 174 -0.65 11.93 13.76
CA LEU A 174 -1.50 10.80 14.11
C LEU A 174 -1.30 10.34 15.55
N LEU A 175 -0.08 10.43 16.10
CA LEU A 175 0.16 10.15 17.51
C LEU A 175 -0.64 11.07 18.43
N GLY A 176 -0.75 12.36 18.08
CA GLY A 176 -1.60 13.31 18.79
C GLY A 176 -3.10 12.95 18.78
N ARG A 177 -3.52 12.04 17.91
CA ARG A 177 -4.90 11.55 17.78
C ARG A 177 -5.09 10.12 18.33
N ASP A 178 -4.07 9.55 18.97
CA ASP A 178 -4.01 8.13 19.35
C ASP A 178 -4.22 7.19 18.15
N LEU A 179 -3.65 7.56 17.00
CA LEU A 179 -3.65 6.75 15.77
C LEU A 179 -2.22 6.36 15.40
N ARG A 180 -2.09 5.32 14.58
CA ARG A 180 -0.82 4.90 14.00
C ARG A 180 -0.95 4.60 12.53
N MET A 181 0.12 4.86 11.78
CA MET A 181 0.20 4.58 10.35
C MET A 181 1.54 3.92 10.05
N ASN A 182 1.53 2.85 9.26
CA ASN A 182 2.73 2.14 8.82
C ASN A 182 2.60 1.72 7.35
N THR A 183 3.72 1.48 6.68
CA THR A 183 3.75 0.89 5.35
C THR A 183 4.25 -0.55 5.40
N LEU A 184 3.68 -1.40 4.55
CA LEU A 184 4.30 -2.68 4.21
C LEU A 184 4.89 -2.58 2.81
N SER A 185 6.10 -3.08 2.62
CA SER A 185 6.83 -3.09 1.36
C SER A 185 7.09 -4.52 0.89
N PRO A 186 6.09 -5.17 0.24
CA PRO A 186 6.26 -6.50 -0.31
C PRO A 186 7.28 -6.56 -1.45
N GLY A 187 7.88 -7.74 -1.59
CA GLY A 187 8.67 -8.16 -2.73
C GLY A 187 7.84 -8.67 -3.92
N GLY A 188 8.42 -9.58 -4.71
CA GLY A 188 7.70 -10.28 -5.77
C GLY A 188 6.68 -11.25 -5.18
N VAL A 189 5.39 -10.88 -5.26
CA VAL A 189 4.27 -11.68 -4.76
C VAL A 189 3.50 -12.28 -5.92
N SER A 190 3.17 -13.57 -5.84
CA SER A 190 2.38 -14.29 -6.84
C SER A 190 0.92 -13.81 -6.83
N THR A 191 0.66 -12.71 -7.53
CA THR A 191 -0.65 -12.10 -7.73
C THR A 191 -0.93 -11.94 -9.23
N GLY A 192 -2.16 -11.58 -9.61
CA GLY A 192 -2.53 -11.34 -11.01
C GLY A 192 -1.70 -10.27 -11.74
N ILE A 193 -0.95 -9.45 -10.99
CA ILE A 193 -0.08 -8.38 -11.52
C ILE A 193 1.40 -8.81 -11.66
N PHE A 194 1.79 -10.03 -11.28
CA PHE A 194 3.18 -10.48 -11.28
C PHE A 194 3.86 -10.36 -12.67
N GLY A 195 3.11 -10.62 -13.75
CA GLY A 195 3.62 -10.47 -15.12
C GLY A 195 3.92 -9.02 -15.54
N ASP A 196 3.22 -8.02 -14.98
CA ASP A 196 3.56 -6.61 -15.20
C ASP A 196 4.91 -6.27 -14.53
N PHE A 197 5.19 -6.83 -13.35
CA PHE A 197 6.49 -6.66 -12.68
C PHE A 197 7.64 -7.29 -13.46
N GLN A 198 7.45 -8.50 -14.01
CA GLN A 198 8.47 -9.13 -14.85
C GLN A 198 8.79 -8.28 -16.09
N ARG A 199 7.78 -7.65 -16.71
CA ARG A 199 8.00 -6.73 -17.83
C ARG A 199 8.73 -5.45 -17.42
N ALA A 200 8.36 -4.85 -16.29
CA ALA A 200 8.92 -3.56 -15.85
C ALA A 200 10.33 -3.68 -15.27
N PHE A 201 10.64 -4.79 -14.59
CA PHE A 201 11.88 -4.95 -13.84
C PHE A 201 12.78 -6.10 -14.34
N GLY A 202 12.30 -6.90 -15.30
CA GLY A 202 13.09 -7.91 -16.02
C GLY A 202 13.75 -8.96 -15.13
N GLU A 203 14.96 -9.36 -15.52
CA GLU A 203 15.78 -10.40 -14.86
C GLU A 203 16.02 -10.14 -13.37
N ALA A 204 15.91 -8.89 -12.90
CA ALA A 204 16.05 -8.59 -11.49
C ALA A 204 14.96 -9.25 -10.64
N VAL A 205 13.71 -9.35 -11.14
CA VAL A 205 12.62 -10.03 -10.44
C VAL A 205 12.90 -11.53 -10.40
N ASP A 206 13.28 -12.13 -11.53
CA ASP A 206 13.52 -13.56 -11.62
C ASP A 206 14.71 -13.99 -10.76
N ARG A 207 15.83 -13.25 -10.82
CA ARG A 207 17.00 -13.49 -9.96
C ARG A 207 16.64 -13.41 -8.48
N ASN A 208 15.85 -12.41 -8.10
CA ASN A 208 15.47 -12.23 -6.71
C ASN A 208 14.53 -13.33 -6.22
N VAL A 209 13.57 -13.75 -7.05
CA VAL A 209 12.68 -14.88 -6.77
C VAL A 209 13.47 -16.18 -6.63
N GLN A 210 14.47 -16.40 -7.49
CA GLN A 210 15.40 -17.53 -7.39
C GLN A 210 16.19 -17.49 -6.08
N ARG A 211 16.77 -16.35 -5.71
CA ARG A 211 17.52 -16.18 -4.43
C ARG A 211 16.63 -16.38 -3.20
N ALA A 212 15.38 -15.93 -3.25
CA ALA A 212 14.38 -16.15 -2.19
C ALA A 212 13.79 -17.57 -2.20
N GLY A 213 14.11 -18.39 -3.19
CA GLY A 213 13.59 -19.74 -3.41
C GLY A 213 12.20 -19.81 -4.05
N ARG A 214 11.35 -18.79 -3.85
CA ARG A 214 10.05 -18.63 -4.51
C ARG A 214 9.52 -17.20 -4.39
N ALA A 215 8.46 -16.90 -5.14
CA ALA A 215 7.66 -15.71 -4.90
C ALA A 215 6.90 -15.84 -3.56
N GLY A 216 6.65 -14.69 -2.92
CA GLY A 216 5.77 -14.61 -1.76
C GLY A 216 4.32 -14.89 -2.14
N LYS A 217 3.54 -15.47 -1.22
CA LYS A 217 2.10 -15.68 -1.39
C LYS A 217 1.35 -14.45 -0.87
N PRO A 218 0.19 -14.10 -1.45
CA PRO A 218 -0.62 -12.99 -0.96
C PRO A 218 -1.01 -13.13 0.52
N GLU A 219 -1.30 -14.36 0.96
CA GLU A 219 -1.59 -14.69 2.36
C GLU A 219 -0.45 -14.30 3.32
N GLU A 220 0.81 -14.50 2.93
CA GLU A 220 1.96 -14.19 3.80
C GLU A 220 2.07 -12.68 4.06
N ILE A 221 1.73 -11.87 3.06
CA ILE A 221 1.66 -10.41 3.23
C ILE A 221 0.43 -10.02 4.06
N ALA A 222 -0.71 -10.65 3.78
CA ALA A 222 -1.96 -10.37 4.45
C ALA A 222 -1.92 -10.71 5.96
N GLN A 223 -1.21 -11.76 6.36
CA GLN A 223 -0.98 -12.09 7.77
C GLN A 223 -0.21 -10.99 8.51
N ILE A 224 0.83 -10.43 7.88
CA ILE A 224 1.55 -9.28 8.46
C ILE A 224 0.66 -8.04 8.48
N ALA A 225 -0.13 -7.78 7.44
CA ALA A 225 -1.09 -6.68 7.44
C ALA A 225 -2.12 -6.80 8.56
N ALA A 226 -2.64 -8.01 8.83
CA ALA A 226 -3.55 -8.26 9.94
C ALA A 226 -2.88 -7.95 11.30
N PHE A 227 -1.64 -8.39 11.52
CA PHE A 227 -0.87 -8.05 12.73
C PHE A 227 -0.61 -6.54 12.86
N VAL A 228 -0.23 -5.88 11.76
CA VAL A 228 0.05 -4.43 11.77
C VAL A 228 -1.24 -3.62 11.94
N LEU A 229 -2.41 -4.14 11.59
CA LEU A 229 -3.70 -3.53 11.92
C LEU A 229 -4.10 -3.75 13.39
N SER A 230 -3.64 -4.83 14.02
CA SER A 230 -4.10 -5.25 15.33
C SER A 230 -3.40 -4.52 16.50
N PRO A 231 -3.99 -4.45 17.70
CA PRO A 231 -3.38 -3.76 18.85
C PRO A 231 -2.04 -4.34 19.31
N GLU A 232 -1.73 -5.58 18.95
CA GLU A 232 -0.47 -6.25 19.25
C GLU A 232 0.74 -5.53 18.63
N SER A 233 0.52 -4.65 17.64
CA SER A 233 1.55 -3.81 17.02
C SER A 233 1.50 -2.34 17.46
N ASN A 234 0.92 -2.01 18.62
CA ASN A 234 0.74 -0.62 19.08
C ASN A 234 2.03 0.22 19.21
N TRP A 235 3.21 -0.40 19.28
CA TRP A 235 4.49 0.31 19.29
C TRP A 235 5.08 0.57 17.90
N LEU A 236 4.46 0.04 16.86
CA LEU A 236 4.85 0.21 15.47
C LEU A 236 4.15 1.45 14.89
N LYS A 237 4.93 2.53 14.69
CA LYS A 237 4.45 3.86 14.30
C LYS A 237 5.41 4.47 13.29
N GLY A 238 4.93 4.81 12.10
CA GLY A 238 5.73 5.44 11.04
C GLY A 238 6.76 4.52 10.38
N ALA A 239 6.65 3.21 10.58
CA ALA A 239 7.62 2.24 10.06
C ALA A 239 7.27 1.83 8.62
N ASP A 240 8.32 1.59 7.82
CA ASP A 240 8.23 0.83 6.57
C ASP A 240 8.76 -0.58 6.79
N ILE A 241 7.90 -1.58 6.57
CA ILE A 241 8.18 -2.98 6.92
C ILE A 241 8.39 -3.77 5.65
N ALA A 242 9.62 -4.18 5.41
CA ALA A 242 9.96 -5.03 4.28
C ALA A 242 9.40 -6.45 4.45
N ILE A 243 8.71 -6.96 3.44
CA ILE A 243 8.19 -8.34 3.38
C ILE A 243 8.57 -8.93 2.02
N ASP A 244 9.87 -9.16 1.84
CA ASP A 244 10.47 -9.25 0.51
C ASP A 244 11.31 -10.52 0.28
N GLY A 245 11.12 -11.54 1.13
CA GLY A 245 11.86 -12.80 1.01
C GLY A 245 13.37 -12.65 1.20
N GLY A 246 13.82 -11.59 1.86
CA GLY A 246 15.24 -11.31 2.11
C GLY A 246 15.92 -10.50 1.01
N MET A 247 15.21 -10.06 -0.04
CA MET A 247 15.80 -9.29 -1.14
C MET A 247 16.57 -8.06 -0.70
N GLY A 248 16.01 -7.26 0.20
CA GLY A 248 16.67 -6.07 0.74
C GLY A 248 17.97 -6.44 1.47
N ALA A 249 17.92 -7.49 2.28
CA ALA A 249 19.09 -7.99 3.01
C ALA A 249 20.16 -8.57 2.06
N PHE A 250 19.75 -9.27 1.01
CA PHE A 250 20.65 -9.78 -0.03
C PHE A 250 21.40 -8.65 -0.72
N ASN A 251 20.67 -7.64 -1.21
CA ASN A 251 21.28 -6.50 -1.89
C ASN A 251 22.20 -5.71 -0.95
N LEU A 252 21.80 -5.54 0.32
CA LEU A 252 22.62 -4.85 1.31
C LEU A 252 23.90 -5.64 1.63
N ALA A 253 23.81 -6.95 1.79
CA ALA A 253 24.97 -7.81 2.02
C ALA A 253 25.95 -7.78 0.85
N ASP A 254 25.43 -7.82 -0.40
CA ASP A 254 26.26 -7.73 -1.60
C ASP A 254 26.91 -6.32 -1.71
N ALA A 255 26.17 -5.25 -1.40
CA ALA A 255 26.66 -3.87 -1.48
C ALA A 255 27.72 -3.53 -0.41
N LEU A 256 27.64 -4.17 0.74
CA LEU A 256 28.56 -3.98 1.86
C LEU A 256 29.68 -5.04 1.88
N ASP A 257 29.74 -5.92 0.89
CA ASP A 257 30.70 -7.03 0.81
C ASP A 257 30.74 -7.88 2.10
N LEU A 258 29.56 -8.17 2.66
CA LEU A 258 29.43 -8.92 3.94
C LEU A 258 29.64 -10.43 3.76
N HIS A 259 30.36 -10.85 2.73
CA HIS A 259 30.68 -12.26 2.51
C HIS A 259 31.65 -12.78 3.58
N ASP A 260 32.52 -11.93 4.11
CA ASP A 260 33.59 -12.29 5.05
C ASP A 260 33.15 -12.42 6.52
N ILE A 261 31.93 -12.00 6.87
CA ILE A 261 31.38 -12.11 8.24
C ILE A 261 30.42 -13.30 8.40
N ARG A 262 30.46 -14.27 7.48
CA ARG A 262 29.60 -15.46 7.46
C ARG A 262 30.31 -16.71 7.97
#